data_AF-A0A944PTF0-F1
#
_entry.id   AF-A0A944PTF0-F1
#
_cell.length_a   1.000
_cell.length_b   1.000
_cell.length_c   1.000
_cell.angle_alpha   90.00
_cell.angle_beta   90.00
_cell.angle_gamma   90.00
#
_symmetry.space_group_name_H-M   'P 1'
#
loop_
_entity.id
_entity.type
_entity.pdbx_description
1 polymer ?
#
loop_
_entity_poly.entity_id
_entity_poly.type
_entity_poly.pdbx_seq_one_letter_code
_entity_poly.pdbx_strand_id
1 'polypeptide(L)' 'MTGREALLCRGCAGRLYAVCTTDRGGRGSTVGEWEVDHEMPVPCPLDGLLPLTGRAASVYDLPGAEEVIGRPH' A
#
# COMPACT_ATOMS: atom_id res chain seq x y z
N MET A 1 11.08 7.91 -18.46
CA MET A 1 11.04 7.39 -17.08
C MET A 1 9.60 7.45 -16.64
N THR A 2 8.86 6.35 -16.68
CA THR A 2 7.48 6.28 -16.18
C THR A 2 7.56 6.48 -14.67
N GLY A 3 7.26 7.70 -14.22
CA GLY A 3 7.18 7.99 -12.79
C GLY A 3 6.08 7.11 -12.21
N ARG A 4 6.46 6.17 -11.34
CA ARG A 4 5.47 5.53 -10.47
C ARG A 4 4.91 6.66 -9.61
N GLU A 5 3.63 6.96 -9.82
CA GLU A 5 2.94 7.95 -8.98
C GLU A 5 3.06 7.51 -7.53
N ALA A 6 3.32 8.48 -6.65
CA ALA A 6 3.42 8.20 -5.22
C ALA A 6 2.06 7.70 -4.72
N LEU A 7 2.05 6.66 -3.89
CA LEU A 7 0.86 6.27 -3.16
C LEU A 7 0.57 7.35 -2.13
N LEU A 8 -0.66 7.87 -2.16
CA LEU A 8 -1.09 8.92 -1.24
C LEU A 8 -2.16 8.36 -0.31
N CYS A 9 -2.09 8.73 0.96
CA CYS A 9 -3.11 8.44 1.94
C CYS A 9 -4.37 9.27 1.64
N ARG A 10 -5.52 8.61 1.53
CA ARG A 10 -6.83 9.24 1.33
C ARG A 10 -7.24 10.15 2.49
N GLY A 11 -6.77 9.85 3.71
CA GLY A 11 -7.13 10.59 4.92
C GLY A 11 -6.38 11.91 5.09
N CYS A 12 -5.09 11.97 4.73
CA CYS A 12 -4.23 13.13 4.98
C CYS A 12 -3.45 13.64 3.76
N ALA A 13 -3.59 12.99 2.60
CA ALA A 13 -2.76 13.20 1.40
C ALA A 13 -1.25 13.00 1.61
N GLY A 14 -0.85 12.43 2.75
CA GLY A 14 0.53 12.06 3.06
C GLY A 14 1.04 10.93 2.18
N ARG A 15 2.36 10.85 1.98
CA ARG A 15 2.98 9.79 1.19
C ARG A 15 2.97 8.47 1.95
N LEU A 16 2.63 7.41 1.25
CA LEU A 16 2.69 6.05 1.74
C LEU A 16 3.87 5.31 1.11
N TYR A 17 4.65 4.60 1.92
CA TYR A 17 5.53 3.56 1.42
C TYR A 17 4.74 2.29 1.17
N ALA A 18 5.19 1.47 0.24
CA ALA A 18 4.69 0.10 0.07
C ALA A 18 5.86 -0.84 -0.15
N VAL A 19 5.95 -1.88 0.67
CA VAL A 19 6.97 -2.93 0.54
C VAL A 19 6.25 -4.23 0.22
N CYS A 20 6.74 -4.95 -0.79
CA CYS A 20 6.27 -6.28 -1.15
C CYS A 20 7.41 -7.28 -0.97
N THR A 21 7.19 -8.29 -0.14
CA THR A 21 8.07 -9.46 -0.07
C THR A 21 7.43 -10.59 -0.90
N THR A 22 7.95 -10.80 -2.10
CA THR A 22 7.58 -11.95 -2.93
C THR A 22 8.31 -13.19 -2.45
N ASP A 23 7.58 -14.24 -2.09
CA ASP A 23 8.17 -15.57 -1.93
C ASP A 23 8.58 -16.07 -3.32
N ARG A 24 9.88 -16.10 -3.63
CA ARG A 24 10.43 -16.50 -4.95
C ARG A 24 10.34 -18.02 -5.15
N GLY A 25 9.19 -18.61 -4.87
CA GLY A 25 8.95 -20.05 -4.90
C GLY A 25 7.86 -20.45 -5.90
N GLY A 26 8.16 -20.40 -7.20
CA GLY A 26 7.46 -21.24 -8.19
C GLY A 26 6.22 -20.63 -8.87
N ARG A 27 6.44 -20.21 -10.12
CA ARG A 27 5.51 -20.35 -11.27
C ARG A 27 4.02 -20.06 -10.99
N GLY A 28 3.63 -18.78 -11.13
CA GLY A 28 2.31 -18.43 -11.68
C GLY A 28 1.34 -17.65 -10.78
N SER A 29 1.64 -17.45 -9.50
CA SER A 29 0.86 -16.54 -8.65
C SER A 29 1.79 -15.49 -8.04
N THR A 30 1.75 -14.26 -8.56
CA THR A 30 2.55 -13.13 -8.06
C THR A 30 1.90 -12.50 -6.82
N VAL A 31 1.36 -13.32 -5.92
CA VAL A 31 0.84 -12.85 -4.64
C VAL A 31 2.03 -12.70 -3.70
N GLY A 32 2.30 -11.46 -3.28
CA GLY A 32 3.31 -11.14 -2.29
C GLY A 32 2.69 -10.73 -0.96
N GLU A 33 3.47 -10.83 0.11
CA GLU A 33 3.12 -10.19 1.38
C GLU A 33 3.46 -8.71 1.28
N TRP A 34 2.50 -7.85 1.57
CA TRP A 34 2.64 -6.40 1.50
C TRP A 34 2.53 -5.76 2.88
N GLU A 35 3.22 -4.64 3.02
CA GLU A 35 3.04 -3.66 4.09
C GLU A 35 2.97 -2.25 3.46
N VAL A 36 2.00 -1.45 3.89
CA VAL A 36 1.81 -0.06 3.47
C VAL A 36 1.59 0.81 4.71
N ASP A 37 2.38 1.86 4.87
CA ASP A 37 2.22 2.86 5.92
C ASP A 37 2.77 4.22 5.47
N HIS A 38 2.59 5.26 6.28
CA HIS A 38 3.13 6.58 6.02
C HIS A 38 4.67 6.57 6.03
N GLU A 39 5.27 7.25 5.04
CA GLU A 39 6.72 7.44 4.98
C GLU A 39 7.26 8.25 6.17
N MET A 40 6.41 9.11 6.75
CA MET A 40 6.74 9.98 7.87
C MET A 40 5.61 9.95 8.89
N PRO A 41 5.90 10.07 10.20
CA PRO A 41 4.86 10.22 11.21
C PRO A 41 4.03 11.48 10.93
N VAL A 42 2.74 11.30 10.66
CA VAL A 42 1.79 12.38 10.43
C VAL A 42 0.52 12.10 11.22
N PRO A 43 -0.14 13.11 11.81
CA PRO A 43 -1.48 12.91 12.35
C PRO A 43 -2.44 12.54 11.21
N CYS A 44 -2.99 11.33 11.21
CA CYS A 44 -3.89 10.89 10.16
C CYS A 44 -5.21 10.36 10.73
N PRO A 45 -6.38 10.76 10.19
CA PRO A 45 -7.67 10.21 10.64
C PRO A 45 -7.81 8.71 10.39
N LEU A 46 -6.93 8.12 9.57
CA LEU A 46 -6.90 6.70 9.23
C LEU A 46 -5.78 5.93 9.93
N ASP A 47 -5.09 6.51 10.93
CA ASP A 47 -3.99 5.83 11.65
C ASP A 47 -4.42 4.48 12.25
N GLY A 48 -5.70 4.33 12.64
CA GLY A 48 -6.23 3.06 13.16
C GLY A 48 -6.40 1.95 12.11
N LEU A 49 -6.22 2.26 10.82
CA LEU A 49 -6.25 1.31 9.71
C LEU A 49 -4.84 0.97 9.20
N LEU A 50 -3.81 1.61 9.74
CA LEU A 50 -2.44 1.48 9.29
C LEU A 50 -1.57 0.79 10.35
N PRO A 51 -0.54 0.01 9.95
CA PRO A 51 -0.18 -0.30 8.56
C PRO A 51 -1.20 -1.24 7.89
N LEU A 52 -1.42 -1.07 6.58
CA LEU A 52 -2.11 -2.12 5.81
C LEU A 52 -1.14 -3.27 5.58
N THR A 53 -1.56 -4.48 5.92
CA THR A 53 -0.75 -5.68 5.72
C THR A 53 -1.56 -6.80 5.10
N GLY A 54 -0.91 -7.65 4.31
CA GLY A 54 -1.52 -8.89 3.82
C GLY A 54 -1.01 -9.39 2.48
N ARG A 55 -1.58 -10.51 2.04
CA ARG A 55 -1.25 -11.17 0.78
C ARG A 55 -2.09 -10.61 -0.35
N ALA A 56 -1.43 -10.06 -1.36
CA ALA A 56 -2.09 -9.51 -2.52
C ALA A 56 -1.21 -9.56 -3.78
N ALA A 57 -1.87 -9.61 -4.94
CA ALA A 57 -1.18 -9.50 -6.24
C ALA A 57 -0.79 -8.04 -6.53
N SER A 58 -1.60 -7.09 -6.06
CA SER A 58 -1.36 -5.65 -6.13
C SER A 58 -1.55 -5.01 -4.76
N VAL A 59 -0.86 -3.90 -4.50
CA VAL A 59 -1.06 -3.09 -3.29
C VAL A 59 -2.52 -2.62 -3.13
N TYR A 60 -3.23 -2.43 -4.25
CA TYR A 60 -4.63 -2.03 -4.27
C TYR A 60 -5.61 -3.15 -3.94
N ASP A 61 -5.16 -4.41 -3.94
CA ASP A 61 -6.01 -5.56 -3.57
C ASP A 61 -5.92 -5.87 -2.06
N LEU A 62 -5.15 -5.09 -1.29
CA LEU A 62 -5.06 -5.26 0.16
C LEU A 62 -6.42 -4.98 0.84
N PRO A 63 -6.78 -5.74 1.88
CA PRO A 63 -7.89 -5.36 2.74
C PRO A 63 -7.67 -3.95 3.31
N GLY A 64 -8.62 -3.04 3.14
CA GLY A 64 -8.50 -1.64 3.60
C GLY A 64 -7.85 -0.69 2.60
N ALA A 65 -7.42 -1.17 1.42
CA ALA A 65 -6.76 -0.33 0.42
C ALA A 65 -7.66 0.76 -0.16
N GLU A 66 -8.97 0.51 -0.33
CA GLU A 66 -9.88 1.52 -0.88
C GLU A 66 -10.17 2.67 0.10
N GLU A 67 -10.08 2.38 1.40
CA GLU A 67 -10.24 3.33 2.48
C GLU A 67 -8.99 4.20 2.66
N VAL A 68 -7.80 3.59 2.52
CA VAL A 68 -6.51 4.22 2.83
C VAL A 68 -5.83 4.80 1.60
N ILE A 69 -5.82 4.12 0.46
CA ILE A 69 -5.03 4.52 -0.70
C ILE A 69 -5.88 5.42 -1.61
N GLY A 70 -5.43 6.65 -1.83
CA GLY A 70 -6.02 7.56 -2.80
C GLY A 70 -5.94 6.96 -4.20
N ARG A 71 -7.06 6.99 -4.95
CA ARG A 71 -7.04 6.55 -6.35
C ARG A 71 -6.19 7.51 -7.18
N PRO A 72 -5.32 7.01 -8.08
CA PRO A 72 -4.66 7.87 -9.06
C PRO A 72 -5.72 8.57 -9.92
N HIS A 73 -5.51 9.86 -10.17
CA HIS A 73 -6.42 10.72 -10.95
C HIS A 73 -6.16 10.63 -12.45
#